data_AF-A0A970EUK7-F1
#
_entry.id   AF-A0A970EUK7-F1
#
_cell.length_a   1.000
_cell.length_b   1.000
_cell.length_c   1.000
_cell.angle_alpha   90.00
_cell.angle_beta   90.00
_cell.angle_gamma   90.00
#
_symmetry.space_group_name_H-M   'P 1'
#
loop_
_entity.id
_entity.type
_entity.pdbx_description
1 polymer ?
#
loop_
_entity_poly.entity_id
_entity_poly.type
_entity_poly.pdbx_seq_one_letter_code
_entity_poly.pdbx_strand_id
1 'polypeptide(L)'
;MKKRAYRVFFIVLAAVIVLPLITAISICFAIPPQYSETYLGELAAKYERLKDTDGAKIILIGGSNLAFGVDSATIEEYMDMPVVNFGLYATLGTKLMLDLSKANINKGDIIVVCPEMDPQTLSLYFNAEAAWQAADSDYSMLLHVGKDNAGEMFGGFWDYATAKIGYFTGEGLSPTGVYTKAAFNEYGDISYERPYNTMALGYDPNTPISLKPDIVDDEFIEYLNKYTEYAKRRGATVYFSFPPMNEAAVEGTDDKSLSEFYGYLSGKLDCEVISDPRDYIIDAGYFYDSNYHLNDAGVPIRTMRLVEDLYRAENIYEAVEVVYPDIPEPPASNEGGGSDIGKEFTETPSDMFTYEEFATGLTVTGVKGEAVGYDTIVIPRKHEGKAVLAISAGAFKDCTNMKTLVIFDNIIQLYDGMLSGCKTVTNIYLYNSDCTKVSIGTQLLSGAPKDVVIRVPYESFGNYAADYFWSVYAGKLGVISMPDGN
;
A
#
# COMPACT_ATOMS: atom_id res chain seq x y z
N MET A 1 -38.81 -31.17 34.61
CA MET A 1 -39.20 -30.90 33.20
C MET A 1 -38.63 -29.59 32.67
N LYS A 2 -38.88 -28.42 33.31
CA LYS A 2 -38.40 -27.11 32.82
C LYS A 2 -36.88 -27.03 32.55
N LYS A 3 -36.01 -27.49 33.46
CA LYS A 3 -34.54 -27.50 33.23
C LYS A 3 -34.08 -28.34 32.03
N ARG A 4 -34.76 -29.46 31.72
CA ARG A 4 -34.45 -30.31 30.56
C ARG A 4 -34.93 -29.67 29.26
N ALA A 5 -36.09 -29.01 29.29
CA ALA A 5 -36.60 -28.22 28.17
C ALA A 5 -35.71 -27.01 27.86
N TYR A 6 -35.24 -26.27 28.88
CA TYR A 6 -34.28 -25.19 28.68
C TYR A 6 -32.95 -25.70 28.10
N ARG A 7 -32.40 -26.82 28.60
CA ARG A 7 -31.18 -27.41 28.02
C ARG A 7 -31.35 -27.81 26.56
N VAL A 8 -32.46 -28.48 26.21
CA VAL A 8 -32.74 -28.86 24.82
C VAL A 8 -32.93 -27.61 23.95
N PHE A 9 -33.63 -26.59 24.45
CA PHE A 9 -33.82 -25.31 23.75
C PHE A 9 -32.49 -24.60 23.49
N PHE A 10 -31.60 -24.50 24.48
CA PHE A 10 -30.28 -23.88 24.30
C PHE A 10 -29.36 -24.70 23.38
N ILE A 11 -29.43 -26.03 23.41
CA ILE A 11 -28.67 -26.88 22.48
C ILE A 11 -29.16 -26.68 21.04
N VAL A 12 -30.48 -26.66 20.83
CA VAL A 12 -31.06 -26.42 19.50
C VAL A 12 -30.75 -25.00 19.01
N LEU A 13 -30.87 -23.98 19.88
CA LEU A 13 -30.52 -22.60 19.54
C LEU A 13 -29.03 -22.45 19.20
N ALA A 14 -28.16 -23.08 20.00
CA ALA A 14 -26.73 -23.12 19.71
C ALA A 14 -26.47 -23.84 18.39
N ALA A 15 -27.11 -24.97 18.10
CA ALA A 15 -26.96 -25.68 16.83
C ALA A 15 -27.44 -24.85 15.63
N VAL A 16 -28.55 -24.12 15.75
CA VAL A 16 -29.09 -23.27 14.68
C VAL A 16 -28.17 -22.08 14.37
N ILE A 17 -27.36 -21.62 15.33
CA ILE A 17 -26.38 -20.53 15.13
C ILE A 17 -25.02 -21.09 14.68
N VAL A 18 -24.54 -22.13 15.37
CA VAL A 18 -23.20 -22.71 15.18
C VAL A 18 -23.11 -23.50 13.87
N LEU A 19 -24.15 -24.22 13.47
CA LEU A 19 -24.10 -25.03 12.26
C LEU A 19 -23.96 -24.18 10.98
N PRO A 20 -24.72 -23.09 10.77
CA PRO A 20 -24.49 -22.18 9.65
C PRO A 20 -23.11 -21.53 9.68
N LEU A 21 -22.61 -21.13 10.86
CA LEU A 21 -21.27 -20.56 11.00
C LEU A 21 -20.18 -21.56 10.60
N ILE A 22 -20.23 -22.79 11.11
CA ILE A 22 -19.31 -23.87 10.72
C ILE A 22 -19.42 -24.14 9.22
N THR A 23 -20.62 -24.13 8.67
CA THR A 23 -20.84 -24.38 7.23
C THR A 23 -20.22 -23.27 6.39
N ALA A 24 -20.44 -22.00 6.73
CA ALA A 24 -19.85 -20.85 6.04
C ALA A 24 -18.31 -20.88 6.11
N ILE A 25 -17.76 -21.15 7.29
CA ILE A 25 -16.31 -21.32 7.47
C ILE A 25 -15.79 -22.48 6.61
N SER A 26 -16.46 -23.64 6.64
CA SER A 26 -16.06 -24.82 5.87
C SER A 26 -16.12 -24.57 4.37
N ILE A 27 -17.12 -23.83 3.88
CA ILE A 27 -17.22 -23.43 2.47
C ILE A 27 -16.05 -22.52 2.10
N CYS A 28 -15.74 -21.51 2.92
CA CYS A 28 -14.62 -20.59 2.67
C CYS A 28 -13.27 -21.33 2.51
N PHE A 29 -13.00 -22.32 3.38
CA PHE A 29 -11.78 -23.14 3.31
C PHE A 29 -11.82 -24.23 2.22
N ALA A 30 -13.01 -24.59 1.71
CA ALA A 30 -13.15 -25.52 0.59
C ALA A 30 -13.02 -24.84 -0.78
N ILE A 31 -13.22 -23.53 -0.85
CA ILE A 31 -13.04 -22.74 -2.07
C ILE A 31 -11.53 -22.58 -2.34
N PRO A 32 -11.06 -22.81 -3.58
CA PRO A 32 -9.67 -22.57 -3.95
C PRO A 32 -9.22 -21.14 -3.63
N PRO A 33 -7.92 -20.89 -3.41
CA PRO A 33 -7.43 -19.53 -3.24
C PRO A 33 -7.88 -18.63 -4.39
N GLN A 34 -8.37 -17.44 -4.06
CA GLN A 34 -8.77 -16.39 -5.01
C GLN A 34 -7.76 -15.25 -5.05
N TYR A 35 -6.94 -15.10 -4.00
CA TYR A 35 -5.95 -14.03 -3.90
C TYR A 35 -4.52 -14.47 -4.29
N SER A 36 -4.31 -15.72 -4.71
CA SER A 36 -2.97 -16.28 -4.96
C SER A 36 -2.15 -15.52 -6.01
N GLU A 37 -2.79 -14.92 -7.01
CA GLU A 37 -2.11 -14.18 -8.09
C GLU A 37 -1.99 -12.67 -7.79
N THR A 38 -2.57 -12.20 -6.68
CA THR A 38 -2.51 -10.81 -6.27
C THR A 38 -1.16 -10.47 -5.66
N TYR A 39 -0.85 -9.16 -5.58
CA TYR A 39 0.33 -8.67 -4.87
C TYR A 39 0.44 -9.24 -3.44
N LEU A 40 -0.68 -9.26 -2.68
CA LEU A 40 -0.73 -9.84 -1.33
C LEU A 40 -0.48 -11.35 -1.31
N GLY A 41 -0.89 -12.06 -2.36
CA GLY A 41 -0.68 -13.50 -2.50
C GLY A 41 0.79 -13.92 -2.57
N GLU A 42 1.70 -12.99 -2.84
CA GLU A 42 3.14 -13.24 -2.82
C GLU A 42 3.67 -13.53 -1.40
N LEU A 43 2.98 -13.10 -0.34
CA LEU A 43 3.43 -13.33 1.04
C LEU A 43 3.66 -14.82 1.33
N ALA A 44 2.83 -15.70 0.76
CA ALA A 44 2.98 -17.14 0.92
C ALA A 44 4.31 -17.65 0.31
N ALA A 45 4.72 -17.15 -0.86
CA ALA A 45 5.98 -17.53 -1.48
C ALA A 45 7.18 -17.01 -0.69
N LYS A 46 7.11 -15.76 -0.21
CA LYS A 46 8.12 -15.18 0.70
C LYS A 46 8.26 -15.97 2.00
N TYR A 47 7.13 -16.43 2.55
CA TYR A 47 7.09 -17.24 3.77
C TYR A 47 7.65 -18.65 3.55
N GLU A 48 7.37 -19.27 2.40
CA GLU A 48 8.03 -20.53 2.03
C GLU A 48 9.53 -20.37 1.85
N ARG A 49 10.00 -19.34 1.12
CA ARG A 49 11.45 -19.05 1.01
C ARG A 49 12.11 -18.89 2.38
N LEU A 50 11.47 -18.17 3.30
CA LEU A 50 11.96 -18.04 4.67
C LEU A 50 12.12 -19.40 5.36
N LYS A 51 11.13 -20.30 5.26
CA LYS A 51 11.15 -21.64 5.88
C LYS A 51 12.17 -22.57 5.22
N ASP A 52 12.32 -22.49 3.91
CA ASP A 52 13.18 -23.39 3.12
C ASP A 52 14.65 -22.94 3.09
N THR A 53 14.95 -21.71 3.51
CA THR A 53 16.34 -21.23 3.61
C THR A 53 16.97 -21.69 4.93
N ASP A 54 17.72 -22.79 4.85
CA ASP A 54 18.49 -23.35 5.96
C ASP A 54 19.75 -22.53 6.28
N GLY A 55 20.18 -22.57 7.54
CA GLY A 55 21.41 -21.91 7.99
C GLY A 55 21.26 -20.41 8.23
N ALA A 56 22.40 -19.73 8.31
CA ALA A 56 22.49 -18.29 8.51
C ALA A 56 22.09 -17.55 7.21
N LYS A 57 21.20 -16.58 7.32
CA LYS A 57 20.66 -15.81 6.19
C LYS A 57 20.36 -14.35 6.57
N ILE A 58 20.27 -13.49 5.57
CA ILE A 58 19.78 -12.12 5.71
C ILE A 58 18.26 -12.13 5.54
N ILE A 59 17.53 -11.58 6.51
CA ILE A 59 16.08 -11.43 6.44
C ILE A 59 15.78 -9.93 6.39
N LEU A 60 15.31 -9.44 5.24
CA LEU A 60 14.91 -8.05 5.07
C LEU A 60 13.42 -7.93 5.41
N ILE A 61 13.05 -7.17 6.44
CA ILE A 61 11.68 -7.02 6.92
C ILE A 61 11.25 -5.56 6.77
N GLY A 62 10.16 -5.29 6.05
CA GLY A 62 9.72 -3.92 5.82
C GLY A 62 8.48 -3.82 4.94
N GLY A 63 8.20 -2.61 4.46
CA GLY A 63 7.10 -2.32 3.55
C GLY A 63 7.39 -2.72 2.10
N SER A 64 6.67 -2.10 1.17
CA SER A 64 6.90 -2.29 -0.27
C SER A 64 8.21 -1.65 -0.73
N ASN A 65 8.77 -0.70 0.03
CA ASN A 65 10.09 -0.13 -0.24
C ASN A 65 11.19 -1.20 -0.46
N LEU A 66 11.13 -2.33 0.26
CA LEU A 66 12.07 -3.44 0.07
C LEU A 66 11.72 -4.30 -1.14
N ALA A 67 10.44 -4.54 -1.41
CA ALA A 67 10.03 -5.26 -2.62
C ALA A 67 10.48 -4.52 -3.89
N PHE A 68 10.37 -3.19 -3.90
CA PHE A 68 10.70 -2.36 -5.05
C PHE A 68 12.14 -1.84 -5.09
N GLY A 69 12.84 -1.84 -3.95
CA GLY A 69 14.01 -0.99 -3.75
C GLY A 69 15.35 -1.69 -3.58
N VAL A 70 15.40 -3.03 -3.59
CA VAL A 70 16.68 -3.76 -3.51
C VAL A 70 16.79 -4.84 -4.57
N ASP A 71 18.02 -5.15 -4.93
CA ASP A 71 18.41 -6.38 -5.62
C ASP A 71 19.00 -7.34 -4.59
N SER A 72 18.20 -8.32 -4.18
CA SER A 72 18.60 -9.29 -3.16
C SER A 72 19.70 -10.24 -3.63
N ALA A 73 19.78 -10.53 -4.93
CA ALA A 73 20.83 -11.38 -5.48
C ALA A 73 22.19 -10.68 -5.39
N THR A 74 22.23 -9.37 -5.67
CA THR A 74 23.44 -8.56 -5.46
C THR A 74 23.83 -8.52 -3.98
N ILE A 75 22.88 -8.32 -3.06
CA ILE A 75 23.20 -8.36 -1.61
C ILE A 75 23.76 -9.73 -1.20
N GLU A 76 23.18 -10.83 -1.70
CA GLU A 76 23.65 -12.19 -1.45
C GLU A 76 25.09 -12.40 -1.93
N GLU A 77 25.43 -11.90 -3.13
CA GLU A 77 26.79 -11.98 -3.68
C GLU A 77 27.81 -11.23 -2.81
N TYR A 78 27.51 -10.00 -2.40
CA TYR A 78 28.42 -9.18 -1.59
C TYR A 78 28.57 -9.72 -0.16
N MET A 79 27.51 -10.31 0.40
CA MET A 79 27.51 -10.79 1.79
C MET A 79 27.91 -12.27 1.93
N ASP A 80 28.03 -13.00 0.82
CA ASP A 80 28.22 -14.46 0.79
C ASP A 80 27.20 -15.18 1.71
N MET A 81 25.97 -14.67 1.74
CA MET A 81 24.93 -15.13 2.65
C MET A 81 23.55 -15.07 2.01
N PRO A 82 22.75 -16.16 2.08
CA PRO A 82 21.42 -16.19 1.47
C PRO A 82 20.53 -15.02 1.90
N VAL A 83 19.77 -14.45 0.97
CA VAL A 83 18.84 -13.34 1.26
C VAL A 83 17.38 -13.77 1.13
N VAL A 84 16.57 -13.39 2.12
CA VAL A 84 15.11 -13.51 2.13
C VAL A 84 14.52 -12.11 2.17
N ASN A 85 14.02 -11.62 1.04
CA ASN A 85 13.28 -10.36 1.00
C ASN A 85 11.85 -10.58 1.48
N PHE A 86 11.61 -10.22 2.73
CA PHE A 86 10.33 -10.30 3.40
C PHE A 86 9.57 -8.96 3.38
N GLY A 87 9.98 -7.99 2.55
CA GLY A 87 9.21 -6.78 2.27
C GLY A 87 8.01 -7.06 1.36
N LEU A 88 6.85 -6.45 1.63
CA LEU A 88 5.67 -6.62 0.77
C LEU A 88 4.71 -5.42 0.76
N TYR A 89 3.77 -5.33 1.70
CA TYR A 89 2.72 -4.33 1.70
C TYR A 89 2.64 -3.63 3.05
N ALA A 90 2.75 -2.29 3.04
CA ALA A 90 2.71 -1.48 4.25
C ALA A 90 1.41 -1.69 5.07
N THR A 91 0.27 -1.97 4.42
CA THR A 91 -1.00 -2.17 5.13
C THR A 91 -1.14 -3.55 5.80
N LEU A 92 -0.24 -4.51 5.54
CA LEU A 92 -0.16 -5.71 6.39
C LEU A 92 0.32 -5.36 7.82
N GLY A 93 1.08 -4.26 7.93
CA GLY A 93 1.68 -3.79 9.17
C GLY A 93 3.02 -4.47 9.47
N THR A 94 3.99 -3.68 9.91
CA THR A 94 5.34 -4.15 10.25
C THR A 94 5.30 -5.25 11.33
N LYS A 95 4.36 -5.16 12.27
CA LYS A 95 4.16 -6.16 13.33
C LYS A 95 3.93 -7.57 12.76
N LEU A 96 3.04 -7.70 11.76
CA LEU A 96 2.73 -9.01 11.17
C LEU A 96 3.99 -9.61 10.52
N MET A 97 4.75 -8.79 9.80
CA MET A 97 5.97 -9.25 9.12
C MET A 97 7.03 -9.72 10.13
N LEU A 98 7.20 -8.98 11.23
CA LEU A 98 8.04 -9.40 12.35
C LEU A 98 7.53 -10.71 12.99
N ASP A 99 6.23 -10.85 13.21
CA ASP A 99 5.62 -12.06 13.77
C ASP A 99 5.84 -13.29 12.88
N LEU A 100 5.58 -13.19 11.57
CA LEU A 100 5.76 -14.28 10.61
C LEU A 100 7.24 -14.69 10.48
N SER A 101 8.17 -13.73 10.53
CA SER A 101 9.61 -14.02 10.42
C SER A 101 10.11 -15.02 11.49
N LYS A 102 9.43 -15.09 12.64
CA LYS A 102 9.78 -16.02 13.74
C LYS A 102 9.66 -17.49 13.36
N ALA A 103 9.01 -17.81 12.24
CA ALA A 103 8.89 -19.16 11.73
C ALA A 103 10.23 -19.84 11.46
N ASN A 104 11.27 -19.09 11.07
CA ASN A 104 12.58 -19.65 10.79
C ASN A 104 13.75 -18.69 11.08
N ILE A 105 13.89 -18.25 12.34
CA ILE A 105 15.11 -17.53 12.78
C ILE A 105 16.16 -18.53 13.26
N ASN A 106 17.30 -18.53 12.59
CA ASN A 106 18.46 -19.38 12.84
C ASN A 106 19.59 -18.61 13.51
N LYS A 107 20.52 -19.36 14.08
CA LYS A 107 21.75 -18.79 14.63
C LYS A 107 22.61 -18.24 13.47
N GLY A 108 23.05 -17.00 13.61
CA GLY A 108 23.85 -16.29 12.60
C GLY A 108 23.01 -15.47 11.62
N ASP A 109 21.67 -15.52 11.70
CA ASP A 109 20.84 -14.68 10.84
C ASP A 109 21.11 -13.18 11.11
N ILE A 110 21.11 -12.39 10.04
CA ILE A 110 21.08 -10.93 10.10
C ILE A 110 19.68 -10.49 9.69
N ILE A 111 18.97 -9.81 10.59
CA ILE A 111 17.63 -9.29 10.32
C ILE A 111 17.72 -7.78 10.16
N VAL A 112 17.29 -7.25 9.02
CA VAL A 112 17.27 -5.81 8.77
C VAL A 112 15.82 -5.36 8.71
N VAL A 113 15.42 -4.54 9.69
CA VAL A 113 14.07 -3.97 9.78
C VAL A 113 14.08 -2.59 9.12
N CYS A 114 13.30 -2.45 8.06
CA CYS A 114 13.25 -1.28 7.16
C CYS A 114 11.79 -0.84 6.91
N PRO A 115 11.10 -0.31 7.95
CA PRO A 115 9.75 0.21 7.81
C PRO A 115 9.76 1.50 6.97
N GLU A 116 8.62 1.84 6.37
CA GLU A 116 8.48 3.14 5.73
C GLU A 116 8.45 4.26 6.78
N MET A 117 8.74 5.51 6.38
CA MET A 117 8.79 6.63 7.32
C MET A 117 7.42 7.29 7.44
N ASP A 118 6.45 6.51 7.89
CA ASP A 118 5.06 6.91 8.06
C ASP A 118 4.45 6.36 9.37
N PRO A 119 3.42 7.02 9.94
CA PRO A 119 2.82 6.60 11.20
C PRO A 119 2.25 5.17 11.21
N GLN A 120 1.76 4.67 10.08
CA GLN A 120 1.14 3.36 10.03
C GLN A 120 2.20 2.25 10.13
N THR A 121 3.29 2.35 9.39
CA THR A 121 4.35 1.32 9.43
C THR A 121 5.22 1.39 10.68
N LEU A 122 5.30 2.55 11.33
CA LEU A 122 5.97 2.77 12.63
C LEU A 122 5.01 2.63 13.84
N SER A 123 3.96 1.82 13.68
CA SER A 123 3.00 1.48 14.73
C SER A 123 2.78 -0.05 14.83
N LEU A 124 1.89 -0.46 15.74
CA LEU A 124 1.37 -1.84 15.80
C LEU A 124 0.14 -2.06 14.93
N TYR A 125 -0.08 -1.19 13.93
CA TYR A 125 -1.16 -1.34 12.97
C TYR A 125 -1.21 -2.76 12.38
N PHE A 126 -2.43 -3.28 12.24
CA PHE A 126 -2.70 -4.61 11.76
C PHE A 126 -3.99 -4.63 10.94
N ASN A 127 -3.90 -5.05 9.69
CA ASN A 127 -5.07 -5.25 8.83
C ASN A 127 -5.42 -6.74 8.73
N ALA A 128 -6.43 -7.15 9.49
CA ALA A 128 -6.88 -8.54 9.52
C ALA A 128 -7.42 -9.05 8.17
N GLU A 129 -8.10 -8.19 7.41
CA GLU A 129 -8.62 -8.59 6.09
C GLU A 129 -7.46 -8.86 5.12
N ALA A 130 -6.50 -7.94 5.03
CA ALA A 130 -5.30 -8.12 4.20
C ALA A 130 -4.48 -9.34 4.64
N ALA A 131 -4.38 -9.61 5.95
CA ALA A 131 -3.71 -10.80 6.47
C ALA A 131 -4.40 -12.11 6.02
N TRP A 132 -5.74 -12.15 6.00
CA TRP A 132 -6.47 -13.30 5.45
C TRP A 132 -6.29 -13.46 3.95
N GLN A 133 -6.33 -12.35 3.20
CA GLN A 133 -6.08 -12.34 1.75
C GLN A 133 -4.68 -12.87 1.43
N ALA A 134 -3.65 -12.43 2.16
CA ALA A 134 -2.29 -12.89 2.01
C ALA A 134 -2.10 -14.38 2.38
N ALA A 135 -2.82 -14.85 3.42
CA ALA A 135 -2.81 -16.25 3.86
C ALA A 135 -3.67 -17.21 3.02
N ASP A 136 -4.39 -16.70 2.02
CA ASP A 136 -5.37 -17.47 1.26
C ASP A 136 -4.76 -18.68 0.54
N SER A 137 -3.48 -18.63 0.18
CA SER A 137 -2.75 -19.73 -0.46
C SER A 137 -1.87 -20.56 0.49
N ASP A 138 -1.57 -20.06 1.69
CA ASP A 138 -0.87 -20.79 2.75
C ASP A 138 -1.38 -20.38 4.15
N TYR A 139 -2.34 -21.15 4.66
CA TYR A 139 -2.89 -20.94 6.01
C TYR A 139 -1.90 -21.29 7.14
N SER A 140 -0.75 -21.90 6.85
CA SER A 140 0.26 -22.19 7.88
C SER A 140 0.87 -20.91 8.49
N MET A 141 0.86 -19.80 7.74
CA MET A 141 1.25 -18.47 8.22
C MET A 141 0.45 -18.04 9.45
N LEU A 142 -0.82 -18.44 9.55
CA LEU A 142 -1.70 -18.10 10.67
C LEU A 142 -1.20 -18.63 12.02
N LEU A 143 -0.34 -19.66 12.02
CA LEU A 143 0.28 -20.19 13.24
C LEU A 143 1.27 -19.19 13.88
N HIS A 144 1.77 -18.24 13.10
CA HIS A 144 2.76 -17.25 13.52
C HIS A 144 2.17 -15.86 13.69
N VAL A 145 0.90 -15.64 13.34
CA VAL A 145 0.19 -14.40 13.67
C VAL A 145 0.10 -14.25 15.20
N GLY A 146 0.40 -13.04 15.70
CA GLY A 146 0.34 -12.72 17.13
C GLY A 146 -1.01 -13.07 17.75
N LYS A 147 -0.99 -13.71 18.93
CA LYS A 147 -2.22 -14.11 19.64
C LYS A 147 -3.09 -12.93 20.06
N ASP A 148 -2.46 -11.78 20.24
CA ASP A 148 -3.09 -10.48 20.47
C ASP A 148 -3.97 -10.05 19.28
N ASN A 149 -3.67 -10.47 18.05
CA ASN A 149 -4.48 -10.18 16.87
C ASN A 149 -5.61 -11.20 16.62
N ALA A 150 -5.82 -12.20 17.50
CA ALA A 150 -6.82 -13.25 17.28
C ALA A 150 -8.25 -12.71 17.17
N GLY A 151 -8.57 -11.65 17.92
CA GLY A 151 -9.89 -10.98 17.86
C GLY A 151 -10.10 -10.26 16.54
N GLU A 152 -9.09 -9.54 16.06
CA GLU A 152 -9.13 -8.82 14.77
C GLU A 152 -9.21 -9.81 13.61
N MET A 153 -8.41 -10.89 13.64
CA MET A 153 -8.50 -11.98 12.66
C MET A 153 -9.89 -12.60 12.61
N PHE A 154 -10.52 -12.86 13.77
CA PHE A 154 -11.89 -13.37 13.78
C PHE A 154 -12.89 -12.37 13.19
N GLY A 155 -12.69 -11.07 13.43
CA GLY A 155 -13.50 -10.00 12.85
C GLY A 155 -13.36 -9.92 11.33
N GLY A 156 -12.13 -9.78 10.84
CA GLY A 156 -11.82 -9.63 9.42
C GLY A 156 -12.08 -10.87 8.56
N PHE A 157 -12.25 -12.05 9.18
CA PHE A 157 -12.57 -13.29 8.46
C PHE A 157 -13.86 -13.16 7.63
N TRP A 158 -14.88 -12.47 8.15
CA TRP A 158 -16.18 -12.41 7.47
C TRP A 158 -16.16 -11.54 6.22
N ASP A 159 -15.43 -10.43 6.25
CA ASP A 159 -15.25 -9.55 5.10
C ASP A 159 -14.45 -10.28 4.01
N TYR A 160 -13.31 -10.87 4.38
CA TYR A 160 -12.52 -11.72 3.50
C TYR A 160 -13.32 -12.88 2.91
N ALA A 161 -14.06 -13.64 3.73
CA ALA A 161 -14.82 -14.80 3.27
C ALA A 161 -15.95 -14.40 2.30
N THR A 162 -16.62 -13.28 2.58
CA THR A 162 -17.66 -12.73 1.70
C THR A 162 -17.07 -12.32 0.35
N ALA A 163 -15.95 -11.59 0.36
CA ALA A 163 -15.25 -11.20 -0.85
C ALA A 163 -14.75 -12.42 -1.64
N LYS A 164 -14.11 -13.39 -0.97
CA LYS A 164 -13.62 -14.63 -1.58
C LYS A 164 -14.73 -15.42 -2.26
N ILE A 165 -15.89 -15.59 -1.62
CA ILE A 165 -17.05 -16.23 -2.23
C ILE A 165 -17.54 -15.42 -3.44
N GLY A 166 -17.60 -14.09 -3.30
CA GLY A 166 -17.96 -13.18 -4.40
C GLY A 166 -17.10 -13.41 -5.63
N TYR A 167 -15.78 -13.33 -5.49
CA TYR A 167 -14.83 -13.56 -6.59
C TYR A 167 -14.90 -14.97 -7.17
N PHE A 168 -15.11 -16.00 -6.34
CA PHE A 168 -15.25 -17.37 -6.82
C PHE A 168 -16.53 -17.58 -7.67
N THR A 169 -17.62 -16.89 -7.31
CA THR A 169 -18.91 -17.00 -8.02
C THR A 169 -19.08 -16.01 -9.18
N GLY A 170 -18.27 -14.95 -9.22
CA GLY A 170 -18.30 -13.88 -10.21
C GLY A 170 -17.07 -13.90 -11.12
N GLU A 171 -16.57 -12.71 -11.44
CA GLU A 171 -15.25 -12.58 -12.06
C GLU A 171 -14.19 -12.71 -10.96
N GLY A 172 -13.25 -13.64 -11.15
CA GLY A 172 -12.11 -13.81 -10.27
C GLY A 172 -11.16 -12.62 -10.34
N LEU A 173 -10.20 -12.56 -9.42
CA LEU A 173 -9.15 -11.56 -9.46
C LEU A 173 -8.14 -11.91 -10.54
N SER A 174 -7.89 -10.99 -11.47
CA SER A 174 -6.88 -11.13 -12.52
C SER A 174 -6.05 -9.84 -12.63
N PRO A 175 -5.36 -9.42 -11.56
CA PRO A 175 -4.58 -8.20 -11.59
C PRO A 175 -3.45 -8.30 -12.62
N THR A 176 -3.06 -7.15 -13.17
CA THR A 176 -1.99 -7.04 -14.17
C THR A 176 -1.00 -5.95 -13.76
N GLY A 177 0.17 -5.94 -14.38
CA GLY A 177 1.21 -4.94 -14.11
C GLY A 177 2.05 -5.26 -12.88
N VAL A 178 2.61 -4.21 -12.27
CA VAL A 178 3.63 -4.31 -11.22
C VAL A 178 3.08 -4.86 -9.89
N TYR A 179 1.79 -4.64 -9.59
CA TYR A 179 1.16 -5.10 -8.35
C TYR A 179 0.50 -6.48 -8.50
N THR A 180 1.30 -7.45 -8.93
CA THR A 180 0.87 -8.84 -9.10
C THR A 180 1.90 -9.78 -8.52
N LYS A 181 1.50 -11.02 -8.22
CA LYS A 181 2.46 -12.06 -7.83
C LYS A 181 3.52 -12.31 -8.91
N ALA A 182 3.12 -12.26 -10.18
CA ALA A 182 4.00 -12.51 -11.32
C ALA A 182 5.10 -11.44 -11.50
N ALA A 183 4.99 -10.29 -10.85
CA ALA A 183 6.01 -9.25 -10.88
C ALA A 183 7.25 -9.59 -10.02
N PHE A 184 7.13 -10.55 -9.10
CA PHE A 184 8.20 -10.92 -8.17
C PHE A 184 9.16 -11.96 -8.77
N ASN A 185 10.46 -11.81 -8.47
CA ASN A 185 11.46 -12.84 -8.70
C ASN A 185 11.50 -13.86 -7.54
N GLU A 186 12.41 -14.83 -7.61
CA GLU A 186 12.56 -15.88 -6.60
C GLU A 186 13.05 -15.41 -5.21
N TYR A 187 13.59 -14.20 -5.11
CA TYR A 187 13.99 -13.57 -3.85
C TYR A 187 12.82 -12.83 -3.18
N GLY A 188 11.78 -12.51 -3.95
CA GLY A 188 10.69 -11.62 -3.54
C GLY A 188 10.96 -10.15 -3.89
N ASP A 189 11.87 -9.85 -4.82
CA ASP A 189 12.04 -8.49 -5.36
C ASP A 189 11.14 -8.29 -6.59
N ILE A 190 10.70 -7.06 -6.84
CA ILE A 190 9.95 -6.72 -8.05
C ILE A 190 10.91 -6.68 -9.25
N SER A 191 10.68 -7.61 -10.18
CA SER A 191 11.40 -7.78 -11.46
C SER A 191 10.65 -7.23 -12.69
N TYR A 192 9.54 -6.54 -12.46
CA TYR A 192 8.77 -5.84 -13.49
C TYR A 192 9.50 -4.57 -13.96
N GLU A 193 9.48 -4.23 -15.24
CA GLU A 193 10.19 -3.05 -15.78
C GLU A 193 9.62 -1.73 -15.21
N ARG A 194 10.49 -0.89 -14.64
CA ARG A 194 10.16 0.40 -14.04
C ARG A 194 11.12 1.45 -14.61
N PRO A 195 10.87 1.94 -15.84
CA PRO A 195 11.88 2.68 -16.59
C PRO A 195 12.07 4.13 -16.12
N TYR A 196 11.09 4.74 -15.46
CA TYR A 196 11.13 6.16 -15.03
C TYR A 196 10.08 6.43 -13.94
N ASN A 197 10.14 7.64 -13.35
CA ASN A 197 9.14 8.13 -12.40
C ASN A 197 7.80 8.48 -13.09
N THR A 198 6.72 7.81 -12.69
CA THR A 198 5.37 7.94 -13.25
C THR A 198 4.50 8.96 -12.51
N MET A 199 4.95 9.46 -11.35
CA MET A 199 4.22 10.48 -10.58
C MET A 199 4.30 11.84 -11.27
N ALA A 200 3.15 12.46 -11.50
CA ALA A 200 3.04 13.67 -12.31
C ALA A 200 3.86 14.87 -11.77
N LEU A 201 4.04 14.95 -10.45
CA LEU A 201 4.85 15.98 -9.78
C LEU A 201 6.28 15.51 -9.47
N GLY A 202 6.66 14.28 -9.88
CA GLY A 202 7.86 13.59 -9.41
C GLY A 202 7.72 12.98 -8.01
N TYR A 203 6.63 13.27 -7.30
CA TYR A 203 6.32 12.71 -5.98
C TYR A 203 4.80 12.59 -5.80
N ASP A 204 4.37 11.76 -4.86
CA ASP A 204 2.97 11.65 -4.47
C ASP A 204 2.65 12.64 -3.34
N PRO A 205 1.82 13.66 -3.59
CA PRO A 205 1.48 14.66 -2.57
C PRO A 205 0.51 14.16 -1.49
N ASN A 206 -0.10 12.98 -1.66
CA ASN A 206 -0.97 12.40 -0.62
C ASN A 206 -0.19 11.71 0.50
N THR A 207 1.08 11.37 0.26
CA THR A 207 1.91 10.59 1.19
C THR A 207 3.23 11.31 1.51
N PRO A 208 3.18 12.54 2.09
CA PRO A 208 4.40 13.24 2.49
C PRO A 208 5.16 12.44 3.55
N ILE A 209 6.49 12.53 3.51
CA ILE A 209 7.38 11.82 4.42
C ILE A 209 7.78 12.76 5.55
N SER A 210 7.49 12.39 6.79
CA SER A 210 7.84 13.19 7.97
C SER A 210 8.90 12.47 8.80
N LEU A 211 10.05 13.11 9.03
CA LEU A 211 11.12 12.57 9.87
C LEU A 211 11.07 13.21 11.26
N LYS A 212 9.97 13.00 11.96
CA LYS A 212 9.72 13.56 13.29
C LYS A 212 9.44 12.45 14.31
N PRO A 213 9.90 12.57 15.56
CA PRO A 213 9.66 11.53 16.57
C PRO A 213 8.18 11.19 16.84
N ASP A 214 7.24 12.10 16.55
CA ASP A 214 5.81 11.91 16.78
C ASP A 214 5.12 10.97 15.79
N ILE A 215 5.78 10.58 14.70
CA ILE A 215 5.28 9.54 13.79
C ILE A 215 5.60 8.12 14.27
N VAL A 216 6.35 7.97 15.37
CA VAL A 216 6.77 6.66 15.89
C VAL A 216 6.02 6.34 17.18
N ASP A 217 5.26 5.26 17.17
CA ASP A 217 4.54 4.84 18.37
C ASP A 217 5.50 4.21 19.39
N ASP A 218 5.40 4.62 20.66
CA ASP A 218 6.20 4.04 21.75
C ASP A 218 5.93 2.52 21.90
N GLU A 219 4.71 2.05 21.59
CA GLU A 219 4.37 0.61 21.59
C GLU A 219 5.10 -0.16 20.49
N PHE A 220 5.35 0.46 19.33
CA PHE A 220 6.15 -0.13 18.25
C PHE A 220 7.61 -0.28 18.68
N ILE A 221 8.20 0.75 19.30
CA ILE A 221 9.55 0.68 19.87
C ILE A 221 9.66 -0.47 20.89
N GLU A 222 8.71 -0.56 21.84
CA GLU A 222 8.71 -1.62 22.85
C GLU A 222 8.62 -3.01 22.20
N TYR A 223 7.77 -3.16 21.18
CA TYR A 223 7.61 -4.40 20.45
C TYR A 223 8.88 -4.79 19.68
N LEU A 224 9.50 -3.84 18.95
CA LEU A 224 10.73 -4.09 18.18
C LEU A 224 11.91 -4.43 19.10
N ASN A 225 11.99 -3.84 20.30
CA ASN A 225 12.99 -4.20 21.31
C ASN A 225 12.77 -5.63 21.84
N LYS A 226 11.52 -6.03 22.13
CA LYS A 226 11.19 -7.42 22.49
C LYS A 226 11.51 -8.41 21.37
N TYR A 227 11.23 -8.03 20.12
CA TYR A 227 11.58 -8.82 18.95
C TYR A 227 13.11 -8.97 18.83
N THR A 228 13.85 -7.88 19.03
CA THR A 228 15.32 -7.86 19.04
C THR A 228 15.88 -8.80 20.11
N GLU A 229 15.33 -8.78 21.33
CA GLU A 229 15.72 -9.73 22.39
C GLU A 229 15.40 -11.18 22.01
N TYR A 230 14.25 -11.43 21.38
CA TYR A 230 13.89 -12.75 20.88
C TYR A 230 14.89 -13.26 19.83
N ALA A 231 15.21 -12.47 18.82
CA ALA A 231 16.18 -12.81 17.78
C ALA A 231 17.59 -13.03 18.36
N LYS A 232 18.05 -12.16 19.26
CA LYS A 232 19.34 -12.32 19.97
C LYS A 232 19.42 -13.63 20.74
N ARG A 233 18.35 -14.05 21.42
CA ARG A 233 18.29 -15.36 22.11
C ARG A 233 18.35 -16.56 21.17
N ARG A 234 17.95 -16.40 19.91
CA ARG A 234 18.10 -17.40 18.84
C ARG A 234 19.50 -17.37 18.21
N GLY A 235 20.33 -16.40 18.56
CA GLY A 235 21.66 -16.20 18.03
C GLY A 235 21.70 -15.41 16.72
N ALA A 236 20.66 -14.63 16.43
CA ALA A 236 20.59 -13.72 15.30
C ALA A 236 20.88 -12.27 15.73
N THR A 237 21.29 -11.43 14.78
CA THR A 237 21.48 -9.99 14.94
C THR A 237 20.32 -9.24 14.30
N VAL A 238 19.90 -8.12 14.90
CA VAL A 238 18.86 -7.26 14.34
C VAL A 238 19.44 -5.87 14.14
N TYR A 239 19.18 -5.31 12.96
CA TYR A 239 19.51 -3.96 12.56
C TYR A 239 18.26 -3.21 12.13
N PHE A 240 18.31 -1.89 12.25
CA PHE A 240 17.34 -0.97 11.67
C PHE A 240 17.98 -0.20 10.52
N SER A 241 17.29 -0.13 9.38
CA SER A 241 17.73 0.64 8.20
C SER A 241 16.61 1.54 7.70
N PHE A 242 16.91 2.77 7.29
CA PHE A 242 15.93 3.66 6.66
C PHE A 242 15.50 3.12 5.28
N PRO A 243 14.26 3.39 4.83
CA PRO A 243 13.83 3.12 3.47
C PRO A 243 14.41 4.18 2.52
N PRO A 244 14.47 3.93 1.19
CA PRO A 244 14.66 5.03 0.25
C PRO A 244 13.49 6.03 0.37
N MET A 245 13.79 7.32 0.39
CA MET A 245 12.82 8.40 0.56
C MET A 245 12.94 9.40 -0.56
N ASN A 246 11.84 9.67 -1.25
CA ASN A 246 11.80 10.66 -2.32
C ASN A 246 12.05 12.06 -1.76
N GLU A 247 13.13 12.72 -2.19
CA GLU A 247 13.54 14.02 -1.67
C GLU A 247 12.44 15.10 -1.76
N ALA A 248 11.59 15.04 -2.80
CA ALA A 248 10.54 16.01 -3.02
C ALA A 248 9.35 15.82 -2.05
N ALA A 249 9.26 14.65 -1.40
CA ALA A 249 8.22 14.33 -0.43
C ALA A 249 8.65 14.51 1.03
N VAL A 250 9.94 14.69 1.32
CA VAL A 250 10.45 14.78 2.71
C VAL A 250 10.24 16.16 3.28
N GLU A 251 9.52 16.22 4.40
CA GLU A 251 9.38 17.42 5.22
C GLU A 251 10.56 17.57 6.20
N GLY A 252 11.25 18.71 6.16
CA GLY A 252 12.27 19.04 7.14
C GLY A 252 13.60 18.31 6.91
N THR A 253 14.26 18.62 5.80
CA THR A 253 15.54 18.03 5.38
C THR A 253 16.78 18.71 5.96
N ASP A 254 16.63 19.60 6.94
CA ASP A 254 17.79 20.24 7.58
C ASP A 254 18.54 19.27 8.50
N ASP A 255 19.87 19.43 8.56
CA ASP A 255 20.75 18.53 9.30
C ASP A 255 20.38 18.34 10.76
N LYS A 256 19.79 19.36 11.39
CA LYS A 256 19.40 19.29 12.78
C LYS A 256 18.20 18.37 12.93
N SER A 257 17.14 18.55 12.14
CA SER A 257 15.97 17.67 12.16
C SER A 257 16.32 16.21 11.86
N LEU A 258 17.17 15.96 10.84
CA LEU A 258 17.61 14.60 10.51
C LEU A 258 18.42 13.95 11.64
N SER A 259 19.32 14.72 12.28
CA SER A 259 20.09 14.22 13.44
C SER A 259 19.21 13.94 14.66
N GLU A 260 18.22 14.79 14.91
CA GLU A 260 17.27 14.62 16.02
C GLU A 260 16.44 13.35 15.84
N PHE A 261 15.95 13.08 14.63
CA PHE A 261 15.18 11.87 14.34
C PHE A 261 16.04 10.60 14.41
N TYR A 262 17.22 10.62 13.78
CA TYR A 262 18.19 9.52 13.89
C TYR A 262 18.52 9.23 15.37
N GLY A 263 18.87 10.27 16.14
CA GLY A 263 19.22 10.15 17.55
C GLY A 263 18.06 9.65 18.42
N TYR A 264 16.82 10.02 18.08
CA TYR A 264 15.62 9.51 18.74
C TYR A 264 15.49 7.99 18.54
N LEU A 265 15.56 7.51 17.30
CA LEU A 265 15.47 6.07 16.99
C LEU A 265 16.64 5.30 17.61
N SER A 266 17.89 5.72 17.35
CA SER A 266 19.08 5.04 17.85
C SER A 266 19.18 5.04 19.38
N GLY A 267 18.58 6.03 20.05
CA GLY A 267 18.54 6.10 21.51
C GLY A 267 17.44 5.27 22.16
N LYS A 268 16.44 4.83 21.38
CA LYS A 268 15.25 4.11 21.85
C LYS A 268 15.25 2.63 21.46
N LEU A 269 15.90 2.29 20.36
CA LEU A 269 15.99 0.93 19.84
C LEU A 269 17.17 0.16 20.48
N ASP A 270 16.93 -1.09 20.82
CA ASP A 270 17.94 -2.03 21.33
C ASP A 270 18.76 -2.69 20.20
N CYS A 271 18.30 -2.55 18.95
CA CYS A 271 19.03 -2.89 17.74
C CYS A 271 19.83 -1.68 17.25
N GLU A 272 20.90 -1.94 16.52
CA GLU A 272 21.72 -0.86 15.94
C GLU A 272 21.02 -0.28 14.71
N VAL A 273 20.99 1.05 14.61
CA VAL A 273 20.55 1.77 13.42
C VAL A 273 21.78 1.94 12.52
N ILE A 274 21.83 1.21 11.40
CA ILE A 274 23.06 1.06 10.59
C ILE A 274 23.18 2.08 9.44
N SER A 275 22.07 2.74 9.12
CA SER A 275 21.95 3.71 8.01
C SER A 275 21.77 5.14 8.52
N ASP A 276 22.35 6.13 7.85
CA ASP A 276 22.06 7.55 8.05
C ASP A 276 20.88 7.96 7.14
N PRO A 277 19.82 8.63 7.64
CA PRO A 277 18.69 9.02 6.80
C PRO A 277 19.10 9.93 5.63
N ARG A 278 20.20 10.67 5.72
CA ARG A 278 20.70 11.55 4.64
C ARG A 278 21.09 10.78 3.38
N ASP A 279 21.68 9.60 3.55
CA ASP A 279 22.12 8.76 2.42
C ASP A 279 20.95 8.05 1.73
N TYR A 280 19.75 8.19 2.28
CA TYR A 280 18.52 7.52 1.89
C TYR A 280 17.46 8.49 1.38
N ILE A 281 17.71 9.80 1.47
CA ILE A 281 16.95 10.82 0.74
C ILE A 281 17.54 10.87 -0.66
N ILE A 282 16.76 10.44 -1.65
CA ILE A 282 17.20 10.20 -3.03
C ILE A 282 16.40 11.10 -3.98
N ASP A 283 17.04 11.55 -5.07
CA ASP A 283 16.41 12.35 -6.13
C ASP A 283 15.11 11.69 -6.62
N ALA A 284 14.07 12.50 -6.77
CA ALA A 284 12.74 12.09 -7.18
C ALA A 284 12.77 11.26 -8.47
N GLY A 285 13.67 11.56 -9.41
CA GLY A 285 13.79 10.85 -10.69
C GLY A 285 14.15 9.36 -10.59
N TYR A 286 14.61 8.88 -9.44
CA TYR A 286 14.87 7.45 -9.18
C TYR A 286 13.67 6.69 -8.60
N PHE A 287 12.56 7.38 -8.33
CA PHE A 287 11.32 6.75 -7.86
C PHE A 287 10.45 6.32 -9.05
N TYR A 288 9.50 5.43 -8.79
CA TYR A 288 8.57 4.88 -9.77
C TYR A 288 7.19 5.51 -9.60
N ASP A 289 6.34 4.97 -8.72
CA ASP A 289 4.93 5.35 -8.59
C ASP A 289 4.51 5.69 -7.15
N SER A 290 5.47 5.76 -6.22
CA SER A 290 5.27 6.20 -4.85
C SER A 290 6.53 6.88 -4.30
N ASN A 291 6.43 7.49 -3.12
CA ASN A 291 7.57 8.13 -2.45
C ASN A 291 8.58 7.14 -1.83
N TYR A 292 8.36 5.83 -1.97
CA TYR A 292 9.22 4.75 -1.47
C TYR A 292 9.61 3.71 -2.53
N HIS A 293 8.92 3.66 -3.68
CA HIS A 293 9.18 2.67 -4.73
C HIS A 293 10.25 3.18 -5.68
N LEU A 294 11.39 2.48 -5.74
CA LEU A 294 12.44 2.82 -6.70
C LEU A 294 12.14 2.23 -8.08
N ASN A 295 12.59 2.97 -9.09
CA ASN A 295 12.64 2.53 -10.48
C ASN A 295 13.95 1.77 -10.75
N ASP A 296 14.13 1.26 -11.97
CA ASP A 296 15.26 0.38 -12.32
C ASP A 296 16.63 1.08 -12.14
N ALA A 297 16.69 2.41 -12.25
CA ALA A 297 17.91 3.19 -12.02
C ALA A 297 18.16 3.47 -10.52
N GLY A 298 17.11 3.50 -9.70
CA GLY A 298 17.20 3.72 -8.25
C GLY A 298 17.65 2.48 -7.47
N VAL A 299 17.20 1.29 -7.87
CA VAL A 299 17.46 0.03 -7.16
C VAL A 299 18.96 -0.21 -6.90
N PRO A 300 19.89 -0.04 -7.86
CA PRO A 300 21.32 -0.22 -7.60
C PRO A 300 21.87 0.74 -6.54
N ILE A 301 21.38 1.98 -6.46
CA ILE A 301 21.84 2.97 -5.48
C ILE A 301 21.50 2.48 -4.07
N ARG A 302 20.23 2.14 -3.83
CA ARG A 302 19.76 1.67 -2.52
C ARG A 302 20.38 0.33 -2.12
N THR A 303 20.53 -0.58 -3.09
CA THR A 303 21.17 -1.89 -2.89
C THR A 303 22.59 -1.73 -2.38
N MET A 304 23.42 -0.95 -3.10
CA MET A 304 24.82 -0.78 -2.72
C MET A 304 25.00 0.02 -1.42
N ARG A 305 24.09 0.96 -1.12
CA ARG A 305 24.06 1.62 0.20
C ARG A 305 23.75 0.64 1.33
N LEU A 306 22.81 -0.29 1.13
CA LEU A 306 22.54 -1.32 2.14
C LEU A 306 23.75 -2.22 2.36
N VAL A 307 24.42 -2.63 1.28
CA VAL A 307 25.64 -3.45 1.34
C VAL A 307 26.73 -2.71 2.12
N GLU A 308 26.94 -1.43 1.84
CA GLU A 308 27.92 -0.62 2.58
C GLU A 308 27.58 -0.54 4.08
N ASP A 309 26.31 -0.31 4.42
CA ASP A 309 25.85 -0.27 5.81
C ASP A 309 26.06 -1.61 6.52
N LEU A 310 25.72 -2.72 5.85
CA LEU A 310 25.93 -4.08 6.36
C LEU A 310 27.41 -4.40 6.53
N TYR A 311 28.27 -4.02 5.59
CA TYR A 311 29.71 -4.19 5.70
C TYR A 311 30.26 -3.47 6.92
N ARG A 312 29.85 -2.22 7.15
CA ARG A 312 30.25 -1.48 8.35
C ARG A 312 29.77 -2.18 9.63
N ALA A 313 28.51 -2.61 9.67
CA ALA A 313 27.92 -3.25 10.84
C ALA A 313 28.56 -4.62 11.16
N GLU A 314 28.91 -5.40 10.13
CA GLU A 314 29.54 -6.72 10.24
C GLU A 314 31.08 -6.66 10.25
N ASN A 315 31.67 -5.46 10.31
CA ASN A 315 33.12 -5.24 10.34
C ASN A 315 33.85 -5.84 9.12
N ILE A 316 33.23 -5.78 7.94
CA ILE A 316 33.79 -6.15 6.65
C ILE A 316 34.46 -4.90 6.06
N TYR A 317 35.78 -4.96 5.83
CA TYR A 317 36.60 -3.83 5.38
C TYR A 317 36.90 -3.91 3.88
N GLU A 318 35.86 -4.07 3.09
CA GLU A 318 35.93 -4.08 1.62
C GLU A 318 35.34 -2.79 1.05
N ALA A 319 35.90 -2.33 -0.07
CA ALA A 319 35.43 -1.11 -0.70
C ALA A 319 34.15 -1.39 -1.49
N VAL A 320 33.11 -0.61 -1.21
CA VAL A 320 31.85 -0.63 -1.94
C VAL A 320 31.74 0.68 -2.73
N GLU A 321 31.44 0.59 -4.03
CA GLU A 321 31.19 1.76 -4.86
C GLU A 321 29.69 1.88 -5.13
N VAL A 322 29.11 3.01 -4.75
CA VAL A 322 27.72 3.35 -5.08
C VAL A 322 27.74 4.20 -6.34
N VAL A 323 27.40 3.58 -7.47
CA VAL A 323 27.29 4.25 -8.76
C VAL A 323 25.89 4.85 -8.90
N TYR A 324 25.82 6.11 -9.32
CA TYR A 324 24.57 6.80 -9.65
C TYR A 324 24.37 6.76 -11.17
N PRO A 325 23.39 6.00 -11.69
CA PRO A 325 23.04 6.04 -13.10
C PRO A 325 22.51 7.41 -13.52
N ASP A 326 22.39 7.66 -14.82
CA ASP A 326 21.67 8.85 -15.28
C ASP A 326 20.19 8.75 -14.87
N ILE A 327 19.62 9.88 -14.43
CA ILE A 327 18.21 9.96 -14.06
C ILE A 327 17.35 9.72 -15.31
N PRO A 328 16.44 8.71 -15.31
CA PRO A 328 15.59 8.46 -16.46
C PRO A 328 14.58 9.59 -16.68
N GLU A 329 14.46 10.06 -17.92
CA GLU A 329 13.42 11.03 -18.30
C GLU A 329 12.13 10.31 -18.71
N PRO A 330 10.96 10.74 -18.21
CA PRO A 330 9.69 10.20 -18.66
C PRO A 330 9.43 10.56 -20.13
N PRO A 331 8.70 9.73 -20.89
CA PRO A 331 8.31 10.05 -22.25
C PRO A 331 7.50 11.35 -22.28
N ALA A 332 7.71 12.16 -23.33
CA ALA A 332 6.97 13.40 -23.52
C ALA A 332 5.47 13.15 -23.39
N SER A 333 4.80 13.89 -22.50
CA SER A 333 3.38 13.73 -22.25
C SER A 333 2.59 14.02 -23.52
N ASN A 334 1.80 13.06 -23.99
CA ASN A 334 0.79 13.34 -25.00
C ASN A 334 -0.28 14.19 -24.31
N GLU A 335 -0.31 15.49 -24.63
CA GLU A 335 -1.26 16.45 -24.07
C GLU A 335 -2.70 15.88 -24.12
N GLY A 336 -3.30 15.75 -22.94
CA GLY A 336 -4.64 15.22 -22.74
C GLY A 336 -5.70 15.95 -23.56
N GLY A 337 -6.11 15.33 -24.65
CA GLY A 337 -7.49 15.39 -25.10
C GLY A 337 -8.23 14.27 -24.40
N GLY A 338 -9.02 14.59 -23.38
CA GLY A 338 -9.89 13.57 -22.76
C GLY A 338 -10.73 12.90 -23.84
N SER A 339 -10.91 11.60 -23.74
CA SER A 339 -11.66 10.83 -24.73
C SER A 339 -13.16 11.18 -24.69
N ASP A 340 -13.92 10.77 -25.72
CA ASP A 340 -15.40 10.91 -25.77
C ASP A 340 -16.14 10.01 -24.74
N ILE A 341 -15.43 9.47 -23.74
CA ILE A 341 -16.00 8.64 -22.66
C ILE A 341 -16.93 9.49 -21.76
N GLY A 342 -18.05 8.90 -21.32
CA GLY A 342 -19.00 9.60 -20.46
C GLY A 342 -19.76 10.74 -21.14
N LYS A 343 -19.88 10.71 -22.49
CA LYS A 343 -20.60 11.68 -23.34
C LYS A 343 -22.06 11.92 -22.96
N GLU A 344 -22.65 11.04 -22.15
CA GLU A 344 -23.98 11.20 -21.58
C GLU A 344 -24.07 12.34 -20.55
N PHE A 345 -22.93 12.75 -19.97
CA PHE A 345 -22.84 13.86 -19.04
C PHE A 345 -22.41 15.14 -19.73
N THR A 346 -23.14 16.22 -19.48
CA THR A 346 -22.73 17.57 -19.89
C THR A 346 -21.78 18.14 -18.83
N GLU A 347 -20.59 18.59 -19.26
CA GLU A 347 -19.60 19.20 -18.36
C GLU A 347 -20.19 20.42 -17.64
N THR A 348 -19.91 20.57 -16.34
CA THR A 348 -20.20 21.80 -15.63
C THR A 348 -19.32 22.91 -16.24
N PRO A 349 -19.87 24.11 -16.54
CA PRO A 349 -19.08 25.16 -17.18
C PRO A 349 -17.75 25.42 -16.48
N SER A 350 -16.64 25.40 -17.23
CA SER A 350 -15.30 25.44 -16.64
C SER A 350 -15.00 26.71 -15.83
N ASP A 351 -15.72 27.80 -16.12
CA ASP A 351 -15.66 29.08 -15.40
C ASP A 351 -16.35 29.05 -14.03
N MET A 352 -17.04 27.96 -13.67
CA MET A 352 -17.62 27.71 -12.34
C MET A 352 -16.67 27.00 -11.38
N PHE A 353 -15.41 26.83 -11.75
CA PHE A 353 -14.37 26.26 -10.88
C PHE A 353 -13.24 27.27 -10.61
N THR A 354 -12.41 26.97 -9.62
CA THR A 354 -11.10 27.60 -9.40
C THR A 354 -10.00 26.58 -9.68
N TYR A 355 -8.84 27.07 -10.12
CA TYR A 355 -7.73 26.22 -10.55
C TYR A 355 -6.38 26.73 -10.03
N GLU A 356 -5.44 25.80 -9.89
CA GLU A 356 -4.00 26.07 -9.72
C GLU A 356 -3.21 25.23 -10.75
N GLU A 357 -1.96 25.63 -11.03
CA GLU A 357 -1.09 24.86 -11.95
C GLU A 357 -0.71 23.51 -11.32
N PHE A 358 -0.71 22.46 -12.13
CA PHE A 358 -0.34 21.11 -11.72
C PHE A 358 0.40 20.41 -12.86
N ALA A 359 1.69 20.13 -12.67
CA ALA A 359 2.58 19.63 -13.72
C ALA A 359 2.43 20.47 -15.01
N THR A 360 1.93 19.88 -16.09
CA THR A 360 1.67 20.55 -17.38
C THR A 360 0.22 21.03 -17.55
N GLY A 361 -0.65 20.86 -16.56
CA GLY A 361 -2.08 21.16 -16.61
C GLY A 361 -2.58 21.88 -15.36
N LEU A 362 -3.84 21.62 -15.00
CA LEU A 362 -4.55 22.31 -13.92
C LEU A 362 -5.10 21.34 -12.87
N THR A 363 -5.08 21.76 -11.61
CA THR A 363 -5.84 21.12 -10.53
C THR A 363 -7.10 21.94 -10.24
N VAL A 364 -8.24 21.29 -10.04
CA VAL A 364 -9.47 21.93 -9.54
C VAL A 364 -9.33 22.15 -8.04
N THR A 365 -9.42 23.41 -7.60
CA THR A 365 -9.27 23.79 -6.18
C THR A 365 -10.57 24.18 -5.48
N GLY A 366 -11.65 24.31 -6.24
CA GLY A 366 -12.89 24.86 -5.73
C GLY A 366 -14.00 24.90 -6.76
N VAL A 367 -15.23 24.91 -6.26
CA VAL A 367 -16.45 25.20 -7.03
C VAL A 367 -16.98 26.57 -6.61
N LYS A 368 -17.43 27.38 -7.56
CA LYS A 368 -17.96 28.73 -7.32
C LYS A 368 -19.25 29.00 -8.09
N GLY A 369 -19.88 30.11 -7.76
CA GLY A 369 -21.12 30.54 -8.42
C GLY A 369 -22.29 29.59 -8.13
N GLU A 370 -23.15 29.40 -9.12
CA GLU A 370 -24.34 28.54 -8.99
C GLU A 370 -24.03 27.05 -8.88
N ALA A 371 -22.86 26.60 -9.38
CA ALA A 371 -22.45 25.19 -9.33
C ALA A 371 -22.35 24.64 -7.90
N VAL A 372 -22.12 25.49 -6.89
CA VAL A 372 -22.13 25.12 -5.47
C VAL A 372 -23.48 24.50 -5.06
N GLY A 373 -24.57 24.91 -5.72
CA GLY A 373 -25.93 24.42 -5.47
C GLY A 373 -26.35 23.22 -6.33
N TYR A 374 -25.52 22.75 -7.26
CA TYR A 374 -25.88 21.67 -8.18
C TYR A 374 -25.98 20.33 -7.44
N ASP A 375 -26.87 19.46 -7.92
CA ASP A 375 -26.95 18.07 -7.46
C ASP A 375 -25.99 17.13 -8.21
N THR A 376 -25.52 17.55 -9.38
CA THR A 376 -24.57 16.82 -10.23
C THR A 376 -23.48 17.77 -10.68
N ILE A 377 -22.23 17.45 -10.36
CA ILE A 377 -21.05 18.20 -10.80
C ILE A 377 -20.24 17.31 -11.72
N VAL A 378 -19.92 17.81 -12.90
CA VAL A 378 -19.16 17.11 -13.94
C VAL A 378 -17.88 17.90 -14.19
N ILE A 379 -16.74 17.28 -13.91
CA ILE A 379 -15.44 17.95 -13.99
C ILE A 379 -15.10 18.24 -15.45
N PRO A 380 -14.75 19.49 -15.79
CA PRO A 380 -14.41 19.84 -17.16
C PRO A 380 -13.07 19.21 -17.56
N ARG A 381 -12.94 18.82 -18.83
CA ARG A 381 -11.66 18.30 -19.34
C ARG A 381 -10.60 19.38 -19.51
N LYS A 382 -11.03 20.60 -19.82
CA LYS A 382 -10.15 21.74 -20.10
C LYS A 382 -10.69 23.04 -19.53
N HIS A 383 -9.79 23.94 -19.19
CA HIS A 383 -10.08 25.34 -18.90
C HIS A 383 -9.07 26.22 -19.63
N GLU A 384 -9.56 27.18 -20.42
CA GLU A 384 -8.73 28.10 -21.23
C GLU A 384 -7.66 27.39 -22.09
N GLY A 385 -7.99 26.21 -22.62
CA GLY A 385 -7.10 25.41 -23.47
C GLY A 385 -6.13 24.48 -22.71
N LYS A 386 -5.97 24.66 -21.40
CA LYS A 386 -5.17 23.75 -20.55
C LYS A 386 -5.99 22.55 -20.09
N ALA A 387 -5.36 21.38 -20.03
CA ALA A 387 -5.99 20.16 -19.49
C ALA A 387 -6.18 20.27 -17.97
N VAL A 388 -7.34 19.86 -17.49
CA VAL A 388 -7.57 19.60 -16.06
C VAL A 388 -7.05 18.21 -15.77
N LEU A 389 -6.17 18.06 -14.79
CA LEU A 389 -5.47 16.81 -14.51
C LEU A 389 -5.63 16.34 -13.07
N ALA A 390 -6.02 17.24 -12.17
CA ALA A 390 -6.06 16.95 -10.75
C ALA A 390 -7.26 17.59 -10.03
N ILE A 391 -7.57 17.09 -8.84
CA ILE A 391 -8.60 17.63 -7.94
C ILE A 391 -8.02 17.74 -6.54
N SER A 392 -7.96 18.96 -5.98
CA SER A 392 -7.32 19.22 -4.68
C SER A 392 -8.17 18.79 -3.48
N ALA A 393 -7.52 18.72 -2.32
CA ALA A 393 -8.19 18.59 -1.03
C ALA A 393 -9.22 19.72 -0.84
N GLY A 394 -10.42 19.39 -0.37
CA GLY A 394 -11.50 20.35 -0.11
C GLY A 394 -12.09 21.04 -1.35
N ALA A 395 -11.78 20.61 -2.58
CA ALA A 395 -12.28 21.23 -3.81
C ALA A 395 -13.83 21.35 -3.85
N PHE A 396 -14.55 20.44 -3.19
CA PHE A 396 -16.00 20.43 -3.14
C PHE A 396 -16.60 20.84 -1.79
N LYS A 397 -15.83 21.51 -0.92
CA LYS A 397 -16.25 21.73 0.48
C LYS A 397 -17.61 22.40 0.70
N ASP A 398 -17.96 23.29 -0.22
CA ASP A 398 -19.21 24.07 -0.15
C ASP A 398 -20.38 23.38 -0.89
N CYS A 399 -20.11 22.29 -1.63
CA CYS A 399 -21.07 21.57 -2.49
C CYS A 399 -21.98 20.63 -1.67
N THR A 400 -22.70 21.19 -0.71
CA THR A 400 -23.51 20.41 0.25
C THR A 400 -24.73 19.71 -0.36
N ASN A 401 -25.15 20.10 -1.56
CA ASN A 401 -26.27 19.52 -2.31
C ASN A 401 -25.85 18.49 -3.37
N MET A 402 -24.55 18.34 -3.64
CA MET A 402 -24.04 17.45 -4.68
C MET A 402 -24.29 15.99 -4.31
N LYS A 403 -25.07 15.29 -5.14
CA LYS A 403 -25.34 13.85 -5.05
C LYS A 403 -24.41 13.02 -5.93
N THR A 404 -24.02 13.59 -7.07
CA THR A 404 -23.22 12.92 -8.09
C THR A 404 -22.02 13.76 -8.49
N LEU A 405 -20.84 13.16 -8.45
CA LEU A 405 -19.61 13.71 -9.01
C LEU A 405 -19.17 12.86 -10.21
N VAL A 406 -18.83 13.49 -11.34
CA VAL A 406 -18.34 12.80 -12.54
C VAL A 406 -16.92 13.25 -12.86
N ILE A 407 -16.01 12.28 -12.90
CA ILE A 407 -14.56 12.44 -13.09
C ILE A 407 -14.17 11.66 -14.35
N PHE A 408 -13.61 12.36 -15.33
CA PHE A 408 -13.18 11.77 -16.60
C PHE A 408 -11.75 11.23 -16.56
N ASP A 409 -11.37 10.53 -17.63
CA ASP A 409 -10.11 9.79 -17.80
C ASP A 409 -8.85 10.67 -17.91
N ASN A 410 -9.02 11.99 -18.10
CA ASN A 410 -7.92 12.96 -18.07
C ASN A 410 -7.40 13.26 -16.65
N ILE A 411 -8.14 12.88 -15.61
CA ILE A 411 -7.73 13.09 -14.23
C ILE A 411 -6.74 12.00 -13.81
N ILE A 412 -5.57 12.43 -13.35
CA ILE A 412 -4.44 11.57 -12.97
C ILE A 412 -4.06 11.70 -11.48
N GLN A 413 -4.60 12.70 -10.77
CA GLN A 413 -4.36 12.90 -9.34
C GLN A 413 -5.64 13.30 -8.61
N LEU A 414 -6.02 12.54 -7.59
CA LEU A 414 -7.07 12.91 -6.65
C LEU A 414 -6.46 13.07 -5.26
N TYR A 415 -6.64 14.25 -4.68
CA TYR A 415 -6.10 14.52 -3.36
C TYR A 415 -7.04 14.04 -2.25
N ASP A 416 -6.45 13.61 -1.15
CA ASP A 416 -7.18 13.22 0.05
C ASP A 416 -8.11 14.34 0.56
N GLY A 417 -9.31 13.96 0.97
CA GLY A 417 -10.32 14.90 1.48
C GLY A 417 -10.90 15.85 0.43
N MET A 418 -10.80 15.57 -0.88
CA MET A 418 -11.45 16.39 -1.92
C MET A 418 -12.97 16.60 -1.69
N LEU A 419 -13.62 15.65 -1.02
CA LEU A 419 -15.06 15.66 -0.66
C LEU A 419 -15.36 16.20 0.74
N SER A 420 -14.37 16.77 1.44
CA SER A 420 -14.55 17.25 2.82
C SER A 420 -15.69 18.26 2.91
N GLY A 421 -16.77 17.95 3.62
CA GLY A 421 -17.94 18.84 3.76
C GLY A 421 -19.11 18.52 2.82
N CYS A 422 -18.94 17.58 1.87
CA CYS A 422 -20.03 17.08 1.03
C CYS A 422 -20.96 16.18 1.85
N LYS A 423 -22.23 16.59 2.05
CA LYS A 423 -23.17 15.88 2.93
C LYS A 423 -24.13 14.94 2.22
N THR A 424 -24.23 15.05 0.90
CA THR A 424 -25.28 14.37 0.11
C THR A 424 -24.72 13.53 -1.03
N VAL A 425 -23.40 13.49 -1.22
CA VAL A 425 -22.77 12.72 -2.31
C VAL A 425 -22.94 11.23 -2.06
N THR A 426 -23.46 10.54 -3.07
CA THR A 426 -23.72 9.10 -3.02
C THR A 426 -23.01 8.36 -4.14
N ASN A 427 -22.70 9.04 -5.26
CA ASN A 427 -22.06 8.42 -6.41
C ASN A 427 -20.91 9.29 -6.92
N ILE A 428 -19.77 8.65 -7.15
CA ILE A 428 -18.63 9.22 -7.87
C ILE A 428 -18.44 8.35 -9.11
N TYR A 429 -18.68 8.88 -10.29
CA TYR A 429 -18.38 8.18 -11.55
C TYR A 429 -16.94 8.51 -11.95
N LEU A 430 -16.06 7.51 -11.88
CA LEU A 430 -14.67 7.62 -12.29
C LEU A 430 -14.50 6.83 -13.59
N TYR A 431 -14.30 7.54 -14.70
CA TYR A 431 -14.26 6.93 -16.04
C TYR A 431 -12.87 6.44 -16.47
N ASN A 432 -11.87 6.52 -15.60
CA ASN A 432 -10.57 5.97 -15.92
C ASN A 432 -10.65 4.43 -15.92
N SER A 433 -10.28 3.81 -17.05
CA SER A 433 -10.30 2.36 -17.19
C SER A 433 -9.03 1.70 -16.64
N ASP A 434 -8.00 2.49 -16.37
CA ASP A 434 -6.69 2.06 -15.92
C ASP A 434 -6.41 2.69 -14.54
N CYS A 435 -6.59 1.89 -13.48
CA CYS A 435 -6.44 2.33 -12.10
C CYS A 435 -5.03 2.86 -11.80
N THR A 436 -4.01 2.37 -12.53
CA THR A 436 -2.61 2.75 -12.33
C THR A 436 -2.30 4.18 -12.80
N LYS A 437 -3.19 4.80 -13.58
CA LYS A 437 -3.04 6.18 -14.06
C LYS A 437 -3.62 7.24 -13.14
N VAL A 438 -4.25 6.84 -12.03
CA VAL A 438 -4.87 7.76 -11.08
C VAL A 438 -4.24 7.56 -9.72
N SER A 439 -3.38 8.50 -9.33
CA SER A 439 -2.83 8.56 -7.99
C SER A 439 -3.89 9.01 -6.98
N ILE A 440 -3.98 8.30 -5.87
CA ILE A 440 -4.91 8.50 -4.77
C ILE A 440 -4.21 8.25 -3.43
N GLY A 441 -4.68 8.90 -2.37
CA GLY A 441 -4.29 8.58 -1.00
C GLY A 441 -5.30 7.65 -0.33
N THR A 442 -5.13 7.44 0.97
CA THR A 442 -6.00 6.56 1.78
C THR A 442 -7.20 7.30 2.38
N GLN A 443 -7.27 8.62 2.24
CA GLN A 443 -8.36 9.47 2.76
C GLN A 443 -9.16 10.20 1.66
N LEU A 444 -9.19 9.67 0.44
CA LEU A 444 -9.94 10.21 -0.70
C LEU A 444 -11.39 10.57 -0.37
N LEU A 445 -12.08 9.68 0.36
CA LEU A 445 -13.49 9.83 0.75
C LEU A 445 -13.70 10.54 2.08
N SER A 446 -12.65 11.14 2.67
CA SER A 446 -12.76 11.84 3.95
C SER A 446 -13.77 12.98 3.89
N GLY A 447 -14.70 12.99 4.85
CA GLY A 447 -15.80 13.95 4.94
C GLY A 447 -17.01 13.69 4.03
N ALA A 448 -16.99 12.64 3.21
CA ALA A 448 -18.16 12.17 2.46
C ALA A 448 -19.10 11.31 3.33
N PRO A 449 -20.38 11.12 2.92
CA PRO A 449 -21.29 10.17 3.56
C PRO A 449 -20.75 8.74 3.50
N LYS A 450 -21.07 7.93 4.51
CA LYS A 450 -20.56 6.55 4.64
C LYS A 450 -20.99 5.64 3.48
N ASP A 451 -22.08 5.95 2.82
CA ASP A 451 -22.70 5.19 1.73
C ASP A 451 -22.29 5.67 0.33
N VAL A 452 -21.28 6.53 0.22
CA VAL A 452 -20.71 6.91 -1.08
C VAL A 452 -20.13 5.70 -1.80
N VAL A 453 -20.40 5.61 -3.10
CA VAL A 453 -19.89 4.55 -4.00
C VAL A 453 -19.06 5.17 -5.11
N ILE A 454 -17.85 4.65 -5.31
CA ILE A 454 -17.00 4.96 -6.46
C ILE A 454 -17.34 3.97 -7.56
N ARG A 455 -17.90 4.48 -8.67
CA ARG A 455 -18.29 3.68 -9.83
C ARG A 455 -17.21 3.75 -10.89
N VAL A 456 -16.63 2.61 -11.22
CA VAL A 456 -15.60 2.44 -12.25
C VAL A 456 -16.16 1.67 -13.45
N PRO A 457 -15.50 1.69 -14.63
CA PRO A 457 -15.90 0.86 -15.76
C PRO A 457 -15.94 -0.62 -15.36
N TYR A 458 -16.95 -1.35 -15.84
CA TYR A 458 -17.19 -2.75 -15.42
C TYR A 458 -15.96 -3.64 -15.64
N GLU A 459 -15.39 -3.60 -16.84
CA GLU A 459 -14.20 -4.38 -17.22
C GLU A 459 -12.96 -4.03 -16.36
N SER A 460 -12.98 -2.89 -15.67
CA SER A 460 -11.89 -2.43 -14.80
C SER A 460 -12.15 -2.74 -13.32
N PHE A 461 -13.35 -3.19 -12.93
CA PHE A 461 -13.71 -3.39 -11.54
C PHE A 461 -12.75 -4.33 -10.80
N GLY A 462 -12.43 -5.49 -11.40
CA GLY A 462 -11.50 -6.45 -10.82
C GLY A 462 -10.09 -5.89 -10.63
N ASN A 463 -9.62 -5.06 -11.58
CA ASN A 463 -8.33 -4.38 -11.48
C ASN A 463 -8.34 -3.36 -10.34
N TYR A 464 -9.34 -2.49 -10.25
CA TYR A 464 -9.47 -1.54 -9.15
C TYR A 464 -9.59 -2.22 -7.78
N ALA A 465 -10.33 -3.33 -7.68
CA ALA A 465 -10.52 -4.04 -6.42
C ALA A 465 -9.24 -4.75 -5.95
N ALA A 466 -8.38 -5.18 -6.88
CA ALA A 466 -7.12 -5.86 -6.58
C ALA A 466 -5.89 -4.91 -6.57
N ASP A 467 -6.04 -3.68 -7.05
CA ASP A 467 -4.95 -2.72 -7.17
C ASP A 467 -4.44 -2.26 -5.80
N TYR A 468 -3.14 -2.04 -5.72
CA TYR A 468 -2.42 -1.72 -4.49
C TYR A 468 -2.94 -0.44 -3.80
N PHE A 469 -3.25 0.59 -4.57
CA PHE A 469 -3.74 1.87 -4.04
C PHE A 469 -5.26 1.87 -3.90
N TRP A 470 -5.97 1.23 -4.83
CA TRP A 470 -7.43 1.25 -4.87
C TRP A 470 -8.12 0.21 -4.00
N SER A 471 -7.45 -0.89 -3.64
CA SER A 471 -8.04 -1.98 -2.84
C SER A 471 -8.54 -1.54 -1.47
N VAL A 472 -7.98 -0.47 -0.87
CA VAL A 472 -8.50 0.14 0.37
C VAL A 472 -9.94 0.65 0.22
N TYR A 473 -10.38 0.88 -1.02
CA TYR A 473 -11.72 1.29 -1.38
C TYR A 473 -12.55 0.15 -2.00
N ALA A 474 -12.08 -1.10 -2.03
CA ALA A 474 -12.78 -2.22 -2.67
C ALA A 474 -14.24 -2.37 -2.19
N GLY A 475 -14.48 -2.23 -0.88
CA GLY A 475 -15.83 -2.24 -0.29
C GLY A 475 -16.71 -1.01 -0.62
N LYS A 476 -16.17 -0.02 -1.31
CA LYS A 476 -16.83 1.20 -1.82
C LYS A 476 -16.92 1.22 -3.35
N LEU A 477 -16.34 0.24 -4.04
CA LEU A 477 -16.40 0.16 -5.48
C LEU A 477 -17.78 -0.34 -5.96
N GLY A 478 -18.21 0.20 -7.10
CA GLY A 478 -19.32 -0.30 -7.89
C GLY A 478 -19.02 -0.12 -9.37
N VAL A 479 -19.96 -0.53 -10.22
CA VAL A 479 -19.81 -0.43 -11.68
C VAL A 479 -20.68 0.67 -12.27
N ILE A 480 -20.20 1.31 -13.35
CA ILE A 480 -20.94 2.33 -14.12
C ILE A 480 -22.06 1.67 -14.94
N SER A 481 -21.76 0.58 -15.64
CA SER A 481 -22.71 -0.15 -16.48
C SER A 481 -22.30 -1.62 -16.57
N MET A 482 -23.24 -2.56 -16.44
CA MET A 482 -23.00 -3.98 -16.72
C MET A 482 -22.89 -4.19 -18.24
N PRO A 483 -22.17 -5.21 -18.73
CA PRO A 483 -22.27 -5.63 -20.13
C PRO A 483 -23.73 -5.91 -20.45
N ASP A 484 -24.19 -5.50 -21.63
CA ASP A 484 -25.60 -5.58 -22.04
C ASP A 484 -26.20 -6.99 -21.81
N GLY A 485 -26.94 -7.14 -20.69
CA GLY A 485 -27.86 -8.24 -20.42
C GLY A 485 -27.32 -9.43 -19.62
N ASN A 486 -27.56 -9.42 -18.29
CA ASN A 486 -28.34 -10.42 -17.56
C ASN A 486 -28.51 -10.04 -16.09
#